data_AF-A0A3D5SMU1-F1
#
_entry.id   AF-A0A3D5SMU1-F1
#
_cell.length_a   1.000
_cell.length_b   1.000
_cell.length_c   1.000
_cell.angle_alpha   90.00
_cell.angle_beta   90.00
_cell.angle_gamma   90.00
#
_symmetry.space_group_name_H-M   'P 1'
#
loop_
_entity.id
_entity.type
_entity.pdbx_description
1 polymer ?
#
loop_
_entity_poly.entity_id
_entity_poly.type
_entity_poly.pdbx_seq_one_letter_code
_entity_poly.pdbx_strand_id
1 'polypeptide(L)'
;ENQDLWKDDINPRSIFVKFAGDLGLDTARFTRDMDNDQVKLRIAADEDAATKLGIQGTPTILIEGRELRPEVTTPEGIRKGIEVMLARKIPASRS
;
A
#
# COMPACT_ATOMS: atom_id res chain seq x y z
N GLU A 1 -4.02 13.46 -9.46
CA GLU A 1 -2.83 13.72 -8.63
C GLU A 1 -3.13 14.85 -7.67
N ASN A 2 -3.04 14.61 -6.36
CA ASN A 2 -3.39 15.59 -5.31
C ASN A 2 -2.21 15.84 -4.34
N GLN A 3 -1.03 15.27 -4.58
CA GLN A 3 0.11 15.33 -3.66
C GLN A 3 0.62 16.76 -3.45
N ASP A 4 0.63 17.58 -4.51
CA ASP A 4 1.06 18.98 -4.45
C ASP A 4 0.20 19.85 -3.53
N LEU A 5 -0.99 19.38 -3.15
CA LEU A 5 -1.88 20.13 -2.26
C LEU A 5 -1.44 20.08 -0.80
N TRP A 6 -0.71 19.05 -0.37
CA TRP A 6 -0.46 18.79 1.05
C TRP A 6 0.99 18.50 1.42
N LYS A 7 1.87 18.18 0.45
CA LYS A 7 3.25 17.72 0.73
C LYS A 7 4.10 18.75 1.49
N ASP A 8 3.82 20.03 1.32
CA ASP A 8 4.58 21.14 1.92
C ASP A 8 3.85 21.76 3.15
N ASP A 9 2.68 21.23 3.53
CA ASP A 9 1.93 21.70 4.69
C ASP A 9 2.45 21.02 5.96
N ILE A 10 2.71 21.80 7.01
CA ILE A 10 3.14 21.29 8.31
C ILE A 10 2.03 20.52 9.05
N ASN A 11 0.77 20.76 8.68
CA ASN A 11 -0.40 20.07 9.22
C ASN A 11 -1.49 19.88 8.15
N PRO A 12 -1.35 18.90 7.25
CA PRO A 12 -2.29 18.66 6.15
C PRO A 12 -3.62 18.02 6.58
N ARG A 13 -3.93 17.96 7.89
CA ARG A 13 -5.08 17.22 8.42
C ARG A 13 -6.41 17.68 7.80
N SER A 14 -6.63 18.98 7.67
CA SER A 14 -7.86 19.52 7.08
C SER A 14 -8.01 19.13 5.61
N ILE A 15 -6.90 19.06 4.87
CA ILE A 15 -6.85 18.64 3.47
C ILE A 15 -7.24 17.17 3.35
N PHE A 16 -6.74 16.31 4.23
CA PHE A 16 -7.11 14.89 4.25
C PHE A 16 -8.58 14.67 4.62
N VAL A 17 -9.13 15.43 5.57
CA VAL A 17 -10.57 15.39 5.89
C VAL A 17 -11.42 15.81 4.68
N LYS A 18 -10.97 16.83 3.93
CA LYS A 18 -11.62 17.22 2.68
C LYS A 18 -11.60 16.08 1.66
N PHE A 19 -10.45 15.45 1.43
CA PHE A 19 -10.37 14.31 0.51
C PHE A 19 -11.26 13.14 0.94
N ALA A 20 -11.33 12.86 2.25
CA ALA A 20 -12.25 11.85 2.77
C ALA A 20 -13.70 12.16 2.41
N GLY A 21 -14.12 13.43 2.54
CA GLY A 21 -15.45 13.89 2.11
C GLY A 21 -15.67 13.82 0.60
N ASP A 22 -14.69 14.21 -0.21
CA ASP A 22 -14.75 14.12 -1.68
C ASP A 22 -14.89 12.66 -2.16
N LEU A 23 -14.35 11.69 -1.39
CA LEU A 23 -14.49 10.25 -1.61
C LEU A 23 -15.78 9.65 -1.02
N GLY A 24 -16.61 10.45 -0.34
CA GLY A 24 -17.87 10.01 0.26
C GLY A 24 -17.72 9.24 1.58
N LEU A 25 -16.59 9.38 2.28
CA LEU A 25 -16.36 8.75 3.58
C LEU A 25 -17.04 9.55 4.70
N ASP A 26 -17.34 8.86 5.83
CA ASP A 26 -17.76 9.52 7.07
C ASP A 26 -16.58 10.32 7.65
N THR A 27 -16.64 11.65 7.51
CA THR A 27 -15.58 12.56 7.94
C THR A 27 -15.43 12.64 9.46
N ALA A 28 -16.51 12.43 10.21
CA ALA A 28 -16.46 12.40 11.67
C ALA A 28 -15.74 11.14 12.16
N ARG A 29 -16.03 9.99 11.55
CA ARG A 29 -15.29 8.75 11.81
C ARG A 29 -13.84 8.86 11.37
N PHE A 30 -13.58 9.34 10.15
CA PHE A 30 -12.22 9.53 9.64
C PHE A 30 -11.38 10.40 10.60
N THR A 31 -11.96 11.48 11.11
CA THR A 31 -11.28 12.36 12.07
C THR A 31 -10.90 11.64 13.36
N ARG A 32 -11.80 10.81 13.91
CA ARG A 32 -11.50 9.97 15.08
C ARG A 32 -10.42 8.94 14.78
N ASP A 33 -10.48 8.30 13.62
CA ASP A 33 -9.52 7.27 13.22
C ASP A 33 -8.09 7.84 13.04
N MET A 34 -7.95 9.10 12.61
CA MET A 34 -6.64 9.77 12.56
C MET A 34 -5.96 9.91 13.94
N ASP A 35 -6.71 9.91 15.04
CA ASP A 35 -6.18 10.02 16.40
C ASP A 35 -6.10 8.67 17.13
N ASN A 36 -6.62 7.61 16.51
CA ASN A 36 -6.81 6.29 17.11
C ASN A 36 -5.49 5.52 17.26
N ASP A 37 -5.19 5.07 18.48
CA ASP A 37 -3.97 4.32 18.78
C ASP A 37 -3.89 2.96 18.08
N GLN A 38 -5.02 2.29 17.82
CA GLN A 38 -5.02 1.04 17.05
C GLN A 38 -4.60 1.26 15.59
N VAL A 39 -4.95 2.41 15.01
CA VAL A 39 -4.50 2.80 13.67
C VAL A 39 -3.00 3.10 13.68
N LYS A 40 -2.51 3.82 14.70
CA LYS A 40 -1.07 4.08 14.88
C LYS A 40 -0.26 2.79 15.04
N LEU A 41 -0.75 1.84 15.84
CA LEU A 41 -0.11 0.53 16.03
C LEU A 41 -0.08 -0.26 14.73
N ARG A 42 -1.14 -0.17 13.91
CA ARG A 42 -1.15 -0.81 12.60
C ARG A 42 -0.10 -0.23 11.66
N ILE A 43 0.04 1.10 11.60
CA ILE A 43 1.08 1.77 10.81
C ILE A 43 2.47 1.31 11.25
N ALA A 44 2.76 1.30 12.56
CA ALA A 44 4.05 0.86 13.09
C ALA A 44 4.34 -0.62 12.77
N ALA A 45 3.33 -1.49 12.80
CA ALA A 45 3.47 -2.89 12.43
C ALA A 45 3.78 -3.06 10.93
N ASP A 46 3.19 -2.26 10.06
CA ASP A 46 3.45 -2.29 8.62
C ASP A 46 4.90 -1.78 8.32
N GLU A 47 5.38 -0.75 9.03
CA GLU A 47 6.78 -0.27 8.95
C GLU A 47 7.81 -1.30 9.42
N ASP A 48 7.55 -1.98 10.54
CA ASP A 48 8.39 -3.06 11.06
C ASP A 48 8.43 -4.26 10.10
N ALA A 49 7.28 -4.62 9.51
CA ALA A 49 7.22 -5.68 8.50
C ALA A 49 8.06 -5.34 7.26
N ALA A 50 8.01 -4.10 6.77
CA ALA A 50 8.85 -3.65 5.65
C ALA A 50 10.34 -3.73 6.01
N THR A 51 10.72 -3.28 7.21
CA THR A 51 12.09 -3.32 7.72
C THR A 51 12.61 -4.76 7.81
N LYS A 52 11.81 -5.69 8.35
CA LYS A 52 12.16 -7.12 8.46
C LYS A 52 12.34 -7.80 7.11
N LEU A 53 11.63 -7.32 6.08
CA LEU A 53 11.77 -7.78 4.70
C LEU A 53 12.93 -7.11 3.95
N GLY A 54 13.66 -6.18 4.58
CA GLY A 54 14.77 -5.45 3.96
C GLY A 54 14.33 -4.42 2.92
N ILE A 55 13.06 -4.00 2.95
CA ILE A 55 12.51 -2.99 2.02
C ILE A 55 13.03 -1.61 2.43
N GLN A 56 13.66 -0.90 1.49
CA GLN A 56 14.33 0.38 1.74
C GLN A 56 13.56 1.60 1.22
N GLY A 57 12.45 1.38 0.50
CA GLY A 57 11.69 2.47 -0.07
C GLY A 57 10.41 2.00 -0.75
N THR A 58 9.67 2.95 -1.29
CA THR A 58 8.42 2.74 -2.01
C THR A 58 8.52 3.35 -3.41
N PRO A 59 7.89 2.75 -4.44
CA PRO A 59 7.10 1.52 -4.38
C PRO A 59 7.99 0.26 -4.39
N THR A 60 7.63 -0.73 -3.56
CA THR A 60 8.12 -2.10 -3.63
C THR A 60 6.90 -3.03 -3.69
N ILE A 61 6.86 -3.93 -4.68
CA ILE A 61 5.76 -4.87 -4.86
C ILE A 61 6.26 -6.29 -4.59
N LEU A 62 5.58 -7.00 -3.69
CA LEU A 62 5.83 -8.41 -3.41
C LEU A 62 4.67 -9.26 -3.93
N ILE A 63 4.96 -10.35 -4.64
CA ILE A 63 3.99 -11.39 -4.97
C ILE A 63 4.46 -12.69 -4.33
N GLU A 64 3.68 -13.21 -3.38
CA GLU A 64 4.01 -14.43 -2.61
C GLU A 64 5.41 -14.34 -1.94
N GLY A 65 5.70 -13.19 -1.33
CA GLY A 65 6.96 -12.92 -0.64
C GLY A 65 8.17 -12.68 -1.56
N ARG A 66 7.96 -12.61 -2.89
CA ARG A 66 9.02 -12.33 -3.87
C ARG A 66 8.85 -10.94 -4.46
N GLU A 67 9.91 -10.16 -4.42
CA GLU A 67 9.94 -8.81 -4.97
C GLU A 67 9.90 -8.80 -6.50
N LEU A 68 9.07 -7.93 -7.05
CA LEU A 68 9.10 -7.57 -8.47
C LEU A 68 10.17 -6.52 -8.68
N ARG A 69 10.93 -6.68 -9.78
CA ARG A 69 11.90 -5.66 -10.15
C ARG A 69 11.18 -4.32 -10.42
N PRO A 70 11.77 -3.18 -10.04
CA PRO A 70 11.16 -1.86 -10.22
C PRO A 70 10.69 -1.58 -11.66
N GLU A 71 11.39 -2.08 -12.67
CA GLU A 71 11.06 -1.80 -14.08
C GLU A 71 9.77 -2.49 -14.55
N VAL A 72 9.23 -3.42 -13.77
CA VAL A 72 8.02 -4.20 -14.11
C VAL A 72 6.90 -4.02 -13.10
N THR A 73 6.91 -2.95 -12.31
CA THR A 73 5.79 -2.58 -11.41
C THR A 73 4.66 -1.86 -12.14
N THR A 74 4.43 -2.17 -13.42
CA THR A 74 3.27 -1.72 -14.19
C THR A 74 2.07 -2.64 -13.94
N PRO A 75 0.82 -2.23 -14.25
CA PRO A 75 -0.33 -3.12 -14.15
C PRO A 75 -0.15 -4.46 -14.89
N GLU A 76 0.44 -4.43 -16.09
CA GLU A 76 0.74 -5.62 -16.89
C GLU A 76 1.85 -6.46 -16.26
N GLY A 77 2.90 -5.84 -15.73
CA GLY A 77 3.99 -6.54 -15.07
C GLY A 77 3.56 -7.21 -13.77
N ILE A 78 2.71 -6.54 -12.98
CA ILE A 78 2.05 -7.11 -11.80
C ILE A 78 1.20 -8.31 -12.21
N ARG A 79 0.35 -8.17 -13.22
CA ARG A 79 -0.49 -9.27 -13.73
C ARG A 79 0.35 -10.48 -14.13
N LYS A 80 1.41 -10.26 -14.90
CA LYS A 80 2.34 -11.34 -15.31
C LYS A 80 3.05 -11.97 -14.12
N GLY A 81 3.44 -11.18 -13.12
CA GLY A 81 4.02 -11.69 -11.87
C GLY A 81 3.06 -12.62 -11.12
N ILE A 82 1.77 -12.26 -11.05
CA ILE A 82 0.71 -13.12 -10.49
C ILE A 82 0.61 -14.42 -11.29
N GLU A 83 0.50 -14.34 -12.62
CA GLU A 83 0.40 -15.52 -13.51
C GLU A 83 1.57 -16.49 -13.34
N VAL A 84 2.80 -15.99 -13.24
CA VAL A 84 3.99 -16.81 -12.99
C VAL A 84 3.89 -17.55 -11.65
N MET A 85 3.44 -16.87 -10.59
CA MET A 85 3.32 -17.50 -9.27
C MET A 85 2.15 -18.49 -9.19
N LEU A 86 1.05 -18.24 -9.90
CA LEU A 86 -0.05 -19.20 -10.06
C LEU A 86 0.40 -20.45 -10.82
N ALA A 87 1.10 -20.30 -11.94
CA ALA A 87 1.60 -21.43 -12.73
C ALA A 87 2.59 -22.30 -11.94
N ARG A 88 3.36 -21.72 -11.01
CA ARG A 88 4.25 -22.47 -10.10
C ARG A 88 3.51 -23.27 -9.03
N LYS A 89 2.34 -22.80 -8.58
CA LYS A 89 1.53 -23.48 -7.57
C LYS A 89 0.74 -24.66 -8.15
N ILE A 90 0.52 -24.69 -9.47
CA ILE A 90 -0.10 -25.81 -10.17
C ILE A 90 1.04 -26.76 -10.59
N PRO A 91 1.22 -27.94 -9.96
CA PRO A 91 2.25 -28.87 -10.41
C PRO A 91 1.92 -29.34 -11.83
N ALA A 92 2.96 -29.52 -12.65
CA ALA A 92 2.91 -30.34 -13.85
C ALA A 92 2.71 -31.83 -13.45
N SER A 93 1.57 -32.15 -12.86
CA SER A 93 1.14 -33.51 -12.57
C SER A 93 -0.39 -33.57 -12.52
N ARG A 94 -1.00 -33.41 -13.69
CA ARG A 94 -2.17 -34.22 -14.04
C ARG A 94 -1.80 -34.94 -15.32
N SER A 95 -1.34 -36.17 -15.13
CA SER A 95 -1.26 -37.22 -16.13
C SER A 95 -2.61 -37.38 -16.84
#